data_AF-A0A066YVK1-F1
#
_entry.id   AF-A0A066YVK1-F1
#
_cell.length_a   1.000
_cell.length_b   1.000
_cell.length_c   1.000
_cell.angle_alpha   90.00
_cell.angle_beta   90.00
_cell.angle_gamma   90.00
#
_symmetry.space_group_name_H-M   'P 1'
#
loop_
_entity.id
_entity.type
_entity.pdbx_description
1 polymer ?
#
loop_
_entity_poly.entity_id
_entity_poly.type
_entity_poly.pdbx_seq_one_letter_code
_entity_poly.pdbx_strand_id
1 'polypeptide(L)'
;MRRPIAQLPAGAWPRDTLDQAAAHIAELTGLNARPGWPEGTRLLVRRERPSRRDEKKLTAFEKHIRWRYQITATNNRHMRCIAGSHQAQWLDALARAHAVVEDQVKANKAM
;
A
#
# COMPACT_ATOMS: atom_id res chain seq x y z
N MET A 1 8.24 3.14 11.21
CA MET A 1 7.89 2.55 9.89
C MET A 1 8.93 2.78 8.79
N ARG A 2 9.90 3.70 8.91
CA ARG A 2 10.84 4.01 7.81
C ARG A 2 11.97 2.97 7.62
N ARG A 3 12.44 2.37 8.72
CA ARG A 3 13.52 1.37 8.72
C ARG A 3 13.24 0.13 7.85
N PRO A 4 12.05 -0.50 7.93
CA PRO A 4 11.74 -1.69 7.13
C PRO A 4 11.68 -1.45 5.62
N ILE A 5 11.21 -0.28 5.18
CA ILE A 5 11.15 0.08 3.74
C ILE A 5 12.56 0.19 3.15
N ALA A 6 13.49 0.77 3.92
CA ALA A 6 14.89 0.90 3.51
C ALA A 6 15.64 -0.44 3.46
N GLN A 7 15.12 -1.50 4.08
CA GLN A 7 15.72 -2.83 4.08
C GLN A 7 15.28 -3.70 2.89
N LEU A 8 14.25 -3.29 2.16
CA LEU A 8 13.82 -4.02 0.97
C LEU A 8 14.88 -3.91 -0.15
N PRO A 9 15.34 -5.03 -0.73
CA PRO A 9 16.27 -4.98 -1.84
C PRO A 9 15.63 -4.31 -3.06
N ALA A 10 16.44 -3.74 -3.94
CA ALA A 10 15.94 -3.00 -5.10
C ALA A 10 14.99 -3.83 -6.01
N GLY A 11 15.23 -5.14 -6.09
CA GLY A 11 14.39 -6.09 -6.85
C GLY A 11 13.09 -6.51 -6.16
N ALA A 12 12.86 -6.18 -4.89
CA ALA A 12 11.63 -6.52 -4.17
C ALA A 12 10.43 -5.64 -4.54
N TRP A 13 10.58 -4.77 -5.54
CA TRP A 13 9.59 -3.82 -5.98
C TRP A 13 9.09 -4.15 -7.38
N PRO A 14 8.33 -5.24 -7.57
CA PRO A 14 7.70 -5.50 -8.85
C PRO A 14 6.74 -4.36 -9.20
N ARG A 15 6.66 -4.07 -10.49
CA ARG A 15 5.64 -3.17 -11.02
C ARG A 15 4.27 -3.77 -10.76
N ASP A 16 3.35 -2.93 -10.28
CA ASP A 16 1.95 -3.28 -10.21
C ASP A 16 1.37 -3.28 -11.64
N THR A 17 0.96 -4.46 -12.11
CA THR A 17 0.38 -4.63 -13.44
C THR A 17 -1.11 -4.27 -13.47
N LEU A 18 -1.74 -4.15 -12.30
CA LEU A 18 -3.13 -3.75 -12.14
C LEU A 18 -3.29 -2.24 -11.97
N ASP A 19 -2.20 -1.48 -12.09
CA ASP A 19 -2.18 -0.04 -11.94
C ASP A 19 -1.62 0.67 -13.18
N GLN A 20 -2.39 1.64 -13.66
CA GLN A 20 -2.01 2.49 -14.79
C GLN A 20 -0.98 3.55 -14.39
N ALA A 21 -0.88 3.91 -13.11
CA ALA A 21 0.04 4.94 -12.60
C ALA A 21 1.49 4.45 -12.39
N ALA A 22 1.82 3.22 -12.82
CA ALA A 22 3.15 2.64 -12.71
C ALA A 22 3.67 2.54 -11.26
N ALA A 23 2.79 2.30 -10.30
CA ALA A 23 3.21 2.05 -8.92
C ALA A 23 3.99 0.74 -8.78
N HIS A 24 4.77 0.66 -7.72
CA HIS A 24 5.44 -0.58 -7.33
C HIS A 24 4.92 -1.03 -5.97
N ILE A 25 4.67 -2.32 -5.82
CA ILE A 25 4.14 -2.90 -4.59
C ILE A 25 5.13 -3.94 -4.06
N ALA A 26 5.45 -3.85 -2.78
CA ALA A 26 6.26 -4.81 -2.07
C ALA A 26 5.57 -5.27 -0.78
N GLU A 27 5.96 -6.44 -0.29
CA GLU A 27 5.47 -6.95 0.99
C GLU A 27 6.54 -6.73 2.07
N LEU A 28 6.13 -6.13 3.19
CA LEU A 28 6.96 -5.85 4.37
C LEU A 28 6.71 -6.85 5.51
N THR A 29 5.88 -7.86 5.28
CA THR A 29 5.56 -8.89 6.26
C THR A 29 6.86 -9.55 6.77
N GLY A 30 7.03 -9.65 8.09
CA GLY A 30 8.25 -10.16 8.72
C GLY A 30 9.36 -9.13 8.97
N LEU A 31 9.42 -8.03 8.21
CA LEU A 31 10.40 -6.94 8.44
C LEU A 31 9.91 -5.90 9.48
N ASN A 32 8.63 -5.96 9.84
CA ASN A 32 8.01 -5.03 10.79
C ASN A 32 6.96 -5.77 11.63
N ALA A 33 7.41 -6.55 12.60
CA ALA A 33 6.54 -7.19 13.57
C ALA A 33 5.88 -6.13 14.46
N ARG A 34 4.55 -6.12 14.50
CA ARG A 34 3.75 -5.25 15.35
C ARG A 34 3.18 -6.05 16.51
N PRO A 35 3.71 -5.91 17.74
CA PRO A 35 3.13 -6.60 18.89
C PRO A 35 1.66 -6.17 19.07
N GLY A 36 0.78 -7.12 19.37
CA GLY A 36 -0.66 -6.89 19.54
C GLY A 36 -1.49 -6.91 18.26
N TRP A 37 -0.88 -7.15 17.09
CA TRP A 37 -1.63 -7.29 15.84
C TRP A 37 -2.12 -8.73 15.63
N PRO A 38 -3.26 -8.94 14.95
CA PRO A 38 -3.75 -10.27 14.65
C PRO A 38 -2.71 -11.12 13.91
N GLU A 39 -2.65 -12.41 14.24
CA GLU A 39 -1.70 -13.33 13.62
C GLU A 39 -1.90 -13.41 12.10
N GLY A 40 -0.80 -13.40 11.36
CA GLY A 40 -0.83 -13.42 9.90
C GLY A 40 -1.24 -12.10 9.25
N THR A 41 -1.19 -10.99 10.00
CA THR A 41 -1.33 -9.67 9.38
C THR A 41 -0.15 -9.41 8.43
N ARG A 42 -0.49 -9.10 7.20
CA ARG A 42 0.43 -8.72 6.14
C ARG A 42 0.51 -7.21 6.05
N LEU A 43 1.70 -6.72 5.73
CA LEU A 43 1.96 -5.30 5.49
C LEU A 43 2.36 -5.14 4.03
N LEU A 44 1.50 -4.53 3.23
CA LEU A 44 1.78 -4.21 1.85
C LEU A 44 2.20 -2.76 1.76
N VAL A 45 3.30 -2.49 1.04
CA VAL A 45 3.76 -1.14 0.77
C VAL A 45 3.69 -0.85 -0.71
N ARG A 46 2.99 0.22 -1.03
CA ARG A 46 2.88 0.79 -2.37
C ARG A 46 3.76 2.03 -2.42
N ARG A 47 4.55 2.15 -3.48
CA ARG A 47 5.29 3.37 -3.81
C ARG A 47 4.86 3.91 -5.16
N GLU A 48 4.64 5.22 -5.22
CA GLU A 48 4.22 5.95 -6.41
C GLU A 48 5.11 7.16 -6.63
N ARG A 49 5.31 7.54 -7.90
CA ARG A 49 5.92 8.83 -8.20
C ARG A 49 4.90 9.92 -7.86
N PRO A 50 5.24 10.86 -6.97
CA PRO A 50 4.32 11.91 -6.58
C PRO A 50 3.98 12.78 -7.78
N SER A 51 2.69 13.12 -7.93
CA SER A 51 2.26 14.11 -8.91
C SER A 51 2.55 15.53 -8.41
N ARG A 52 2.54 16.53 -9.30
CA ARG A 52 2.68 17.94 -8.92
C ARG A 52 1.66 18.40 -7.87
N ARG A 53 0.48 17.77 -7.82
CA ARG A 53 -0.56 18.06 -6.82
C ARG A 53 -0.21 17.50 -5.44
N ASP A 54 0.50 16.38 -5.41
CA ASP A 54 0.90 15.70 -4.17
C ASP A 54 2.13 16.34 -3.53
N GLU A 55 2.92 17.10 -4.27
CA GLU A 55 4.14 17.76 -3.78
C GLU A 55 3.92 18.60 -2.51
N LYS A 56 2.75 19.21 -2.38
CA LYS A 56 2.35 20.01 -1.21
C LYS A 56 2.07 19.16 0.04
N LYS A 57 1.71 17.89 -0.14
CA LYS A 57 1.33 16.94 0.91
C LYS A 57 2.45 15.96 1.29
N LEU A 58 3.57 15.98 0.57
CA LEU A 58 4.72 15.10 0.85
C LEU A 58 5.37 15.45 2.19
N THR A 59 5.66 14.43 2.97
CA THR A 59 6.50 14.54 4.16
C THR A 59 7.95 14.84 3.77
N ALA A 60 8.76 15.35 4.70
CA ALA A 60 10.17 15.67 4.45
C ALA A 60 10.99 14.47 3.91
N PHE A 61 10.63 13.26 4.35
CA PHE A 61 11.24 12.02 3.87
C PHE A 61 10.88 11.73 2.40
N GLU A 62 9.61 11.85 2.05
CA GLU A 62 9.12 11.60 0.69
C GLU A 62 9.63 12.65 -0.31
N LYS A 63 9.87 13.88 0.14
CA LYS A 63 10.53 14.92 -0.66
C LYS A 63 11.99 14.56 -0.99
N HIS A 64 12.71 13.92 -0.07
CA HIS A 64 14.10 13.53 -0.26
C HIS A 64 14.25 12.36 -1.24
N ILE A 65 13.42 11.33 -1.09
CA ILE A 65 13.47 10.11 -1.93
C ILE A 65 12.63 10.20 -3.19
N ARG A 66 11.82 11.27 -3.35
CA ARG A 66 10.92 11.51 -4.51
C ARG A 66 9.92 10.37 -4.78
N TRP A 67 9.57 9.62 -3.75
CA TRP A 67 8.56 8.58 -3.78
C TRP A 67 7.55 8.85 -2.67
N ARG A 68 6.27 8.69 -2.98
CA ARG A 68 5.19 8.64 -1.99
C ARG A 68 4.99 7.19 -1.57
N TYR A 69 4.80 6.95 -0.28
CA TYR A 69 4.56 5.61 0.24
C TYR A 69 3.19 5.51 0.90
N GLN A 70 2.47 4.44 0.58
CA GLN A 70 1.24 4.05 1.25
C GLN A 70 1.42 2.63 1.79
N ILE A 71 0.95 2.40 3.02
CA ILE A 71 1.03 1.09 3.66
C ILE A 71 -0.39 0.62 3.96
N THR A 72 -0.70 -0.59 3.52
CA THR A 72 -1.96 -1.27 3.78
C THR A 72 -1.69 -2.46 4.70
N ALA A 73 -2.39 -2.51 5.82
CA ALA A 73 -2.39 -3.63 6.74
C ALA A 73 -3.60 -4.53 6.45
N THR A 74 -3.38 -5.82 6.23
CA THR A 74 -4.48 -6.76 5.97
C THR A 74 -4.16 -8.15 6.48
N ASN A 75 -5.16 -8.83 7.07
CA ASN A 75 -5.09 -10.26 7.41
C ASN A 75 -5.67 -11.15 6.30
N ASN A 76 -6.07 -10.57 5.16
CA ASN A 76 -6.59 -11.31 4.03
C ASN A 76 -5.46 -12.09 3.35
N ARG A 77 -5.42 -13.41 3.57
CA ARG A 77 -4.43 -14.29 2.94
C ARG A 77 -4.89 -14.79 1.58
N HIS A 78 -6.17 -15.15 1.46
CA HIS A 78 -6.77 -15.69 0.25
C HIS A 78 -8.29 -15.63 0.39
N MET A 79 -8.99 -15.22 -0.67
CA MET A 79 -10.45 -15.28 -0.74
C MET A 79 -10.88 -16.54 -1.45
N ARG A 80 -11.81 -17.29 -0.83
CA ARG A 80 -12.34 -18.53 -1.40
C ARG A 80 -12.93 -18.26 -2.79
N CYS A 81 -12.63 -19.16 -3.72
CA CYS A 81 -13.11 -19.13 -5.11
C CYS A 81 -12.63 -17.93 -5.94
N ILE A 82 -11.64 -17.17 -5.48
CA ILE A 82 -11.03 -16.07 -6.26
C ILE A 82 -9.54 -16.35 -6.43
N ALA A 83 -9.18 -16.87 -7.61
CA ALA A 83 -7.79 -17.13 -7.97
C ALA A 83 -6.96 -15.82 -7.94
N GLY A 84 -5.71 -15.91 -7.48
CA GLY A 84 -4.82 -14.75 -7.38
C GLY A 84 -5.14 -13.75 -6.26
N SER A 85 -6.20 -13.95 -5.47
CA SER A 85 -6.59 -13.06 -4.36
C SER A 85 -5.56 -12.93 -3.23
N HIS A 86 -4.56 -13.82 -3.21
CA HIS A 86 -3.44 -13.77 -2.27
C HIS A 86 -2.31 -12.83 -2.72
N GLN A 87 -2.29 -12.44 -4.00
CA GLN A 87 -1.23 -11.61 -4.56
C GLN A 87 -1.28 -10.20 -4.00
N ALA A 88 -0.11 -9.61 -3.73
CA ALA A 88 0.00 -8.27 -3.15
C ALA A 88 -0.65 -7.19 -4.04
N GLN A 89 -0.55 -7.32 -5.36
CA GLN A 89 -1.17 -6.41 -6.34
C GLN A 89 -2.69 -6.43 -6.24
N TRP A 90 -3.29 -7.63 -6.12
CA TRP A 90 -4.74 -7.78 -5.98
C TRP A 90 -5.25 -7.16 -4.67
N LEU A 91 -4.54 -7.41 -3.56
CA LEU A 91 -4.89 -6.86 -2.26
C LEU A 91 -4.73 -5.33 -2.20
N ASP A 92 -3.73 -4.77 -2.86
CA ASP A 92 -3.59 -3.32 -2.99
C ASP A 92 -4.73 -2.72 -3.82
N ALA A 93 -5.09 -3.33 -4.95
CA ALA A 93 -6.21 -2.89 -5.78
C ALA A 93 -7.53 -2.93 -4.99
N LEU A 94 -7.77 -3.98 -4.20
CA LEU A 94 -8.92 -4.08 -3.31
C LEU A 94 -8.93 -2.92 -2.28
N ALA A 95 -7.78 -2.64 -1.66
CA ALA A 95 -7.67 -1.57 -0.68
C ALA A 95 -7.94 -0.19 -1.30
N ARG A 96 -7.48 0.05 -2.54
CA ARG A 96 -7.78 1.28 -3.29
C ARG A 96 -9.27 1.42 -3.59
N ALA A 97 -9.93 0.34 -4.00
CA ALA A 97 -11.37 0.35 -4.24
C ALA A 97 -12.16 0.68 -2.95
N HIS A 98 -11.74 0.13 -1.81
CA HIS A 98 -12.36 0.44 -0.51
C HIS A 98 -12.16 1.90 -0.07
N ALA A 99 -10.98 2.48 -0.33
CA ALA A 99 -10.71 3.88 0.00
C ALA A 99 -11.68 4.85 -0.71
N VAL A 100 -12.08 4.55 -1.94
CA VAL A 100 -13.11 5.34 -2.67
C VAL A 100 -14.46 5.29 -1.96
N VAL A 101 -14.85 4.13 -1.43
CA VAL A 101 -16.08 3.98 -0.64
C VAL A 101 -16.00 4.82 0.64
N GLU A 102 -14.88 4.78 1.36
CA GLU A 102 -14.69 5.59 2.55
C GLU A 102 -14.77 7.10 2.26
N ASP A 103 -14.22 7.55 1.14
CA ASP A 103 -14.28 8.95 0.73
C ASP A 103 -15.71 9.38 0.38
N GLN A 104 -16.50 8.52 -0.28
CA GLN A 104 -17.93 8.79 -0.53
C GLN A 104 -18.73 8.85 0.77
N VAL A 105 -18.49 7.93 1.72
CA VAL A 105 -19.16 7.96 3.03
C VAL A 105 -18.82 9.24 3.79
N LYS A 106 -17.56 9.71 3.75
CA LYS A 106 -17.17 10.98 4.37
C LYS A 106 -17.85 12.17 3.70
N ALA A 107 -17.91 12.18 2.37
CA ALA A 107 -18.59 13.24 1.61
C ALA A 107 -20.08 13.31 1.96
N ASN A 108 -20.75 12.16 2.03
CA ASN A 108 -22.18 12.09 2.38
C ASN A 108 -22.47 12.51 3.82
N LYS A 109 -21.54 12.28 4.75
CA LYS A 109 -21.67 12.74 6.14
C LYS A 109 -21.45 14.24 6.31
N ALA A 110 -20.83 14.90 5.33
CA ALA A 110 -20.54 16.33 5.35
C ALA A 110 -21.61 17.16 4.61
N MET A 111 -22.62 16.50 4.03
CA MET A 111 -23.86 17.11 3.52
C MET A 111 -24.90 17.16 4.63
#